data_AF-A0A432YPX0-F1
#
_entry.id   AF-A0A432YPX0-F1
#
_cell.length_a   1.000
_cell.length_b   1.000
_cell.length_c   1.000
_cell.angle_alpha   90.00
_cell.angle_beta   90.00
_cell.angle_gamma   90.00
#
_symmetry.space_group_name_H-M   'P 1'
#
loop_
_entity.id
_entity.type
_entity.pdbx_description
1 polymer ?
#
loop_
_entity_poly.entity_id
_entity_poly.type
_entity_poly.pdbx_seq_one_letter_code
_entity_poly.pdbx_strand_id
1 'polypeptide(L)'
;MVMPFVIQQLNWHKRRKPGAEPQPIHVEIDNFKKEKNHFCAVRVLFDNGEEAVLQGRVTQNPVTGEWAVNGINAKGQSVSARYEEP
;
A
#
# COMPACT_ATOMS: atom_id res chain seq x y z
N MET A 1 9.79 -5.96 14.03
CA MET A 1 9.53 -4.53 14.30
C MET A 1 8.33 -4.17 13.44
N VAL A 2 7.13 -4.10 14.03
CA VAL A 2 5.88 -3.88 13.27
C VAL A 2 5.90 -2.44 12.82
N MET A 3 6.01 -2.22 11.51
CA MET A 3 6.07 -0.87 10.97
C MET A 3 4.66 -0.27 10.99
N PRO A 4 4.49 0.98 11.44
CA PRO A 4 3.17 1.59 11.63
C PRO A 4 2.59 2.06 10.29
N PHE A 5 2.11 1.10 9.51
CA PHE A 5 1.43 1.38 8.24
C PHE A 5 -0.04 1.02 8.34
N VAL A 6 -0.89 1.98 8.01
CA VAL A 6 -2.34 1.79 7.92
C VAL A 6 -2.71 1.67 6.45
N ILE A 7 -3.29 0.51 6.08
CA ILE A 7 -3.82 0.30 4.73
C ILE A 7 -4.96 1.30 4.53
N GLN A 8 -4.76 2.22 3.59
CA GLN A 8 -5.82 3.09 3.15
C GLN A 8 -6.65 2.28 2.16
N GLN A 9 -7.85 1.86 2.60
CA GLN A 9 -8.84 1.31 1.68
C GLN A 9 -9.22 2.38 0.67
N LEU A 10 -8.55 2.35 -0.48
CA LEU A 10 -8.98 3.07 -1.66
C LEU A 10 -10.35 2.52 -2.02
N ASN A 11 -11.39 3.32 -1.77
CA ASN A 11 -12.79 2.95 -2.02
C ASN A 11 -13.06 2.95 -3.54
N TRP A 12 -12.34 2.09 -4.26
CA TRP A 12 -12.44 1.85 -5.70
C TRP A 12 -13.79 1.22 -6.08
N HIS A 13 -14.46 0.63 -5.09
CA HIS A 13 -15.71 -0.12 -5.21
C HIS A 13 -16.85 0.68 -5.87
N LYS A 14 -16.83 2.02 -5.81
CA LYS A 14 -17.82 2.88 -6.48
C LYS A 14 -17.74 2.87 -8.02
N ARG A 15 -16.71 2.28 -8.65
CA ARG A 15 -16.51 2.35 -10.12
C ARG A 15 -16.33 1.03 -10.87
N ARG A 16 -16.29 -0.14 -10.24
CA ARG A 16 -16.23 -1.43 -10.95
C ARG A 16 -17.20 -2.48 -10.40
N LYS A 17 -17.84 -3.22 -11.31
CA LYS A 17 -18.80 -4.30 -11.05
C LYS A 17 -18.21 -5.37 -10.10
N PRO A 18 -19.04 -6.03 -9.28
CA PRO A 18 -18.60 -6.93 -8.21
C PRO A 18 -18.14 -8.29 -8.78
N GLY A 19 -16.85 -8.38 -9.10
CA GLY A 19 -16.09 -9.59 -8.84
C GLY A 19 -15.26 -9.31 -7.60
N ALA A 20 -15.23 -10.21 -6.62
CA ALA A 20 -14.46 -10.03 -5.40
C ALA A 20 -12.96 -10.04 -5.74
N GLU A 21 -12.40 -8.87 -6.07
CA GLU A 21 -10.96 -8.70 -6.10
C GLU A 21 -10.45 -8.84 -4.66
N PRO A 22 -9.39 -9.64 -4.43
CA PRO A 22 -8.86 -9.87 -3.11
C PRO A 22 -8.47 -8.55 -2.42
N GLN A 23 -8.87 -8.39 -1.16
CA GLN A 23 -8.59 -7.17 -0.40
C GLN A 23 -7.30 -7.33 0.41
N PRO A 24 -6.42 -6.32 0.40
CA PRO A 24 -5.21 -6.36 1.20
C PRO A 24 -5.57 -6.29 2.69
N ILE A 25 -5.19 -7.31 3.47
CA ILE A 25 -5.43 -7.40 4.91
C ILE A 25 -4.20 -7.06 5.74
N HIS A 26 -3.00 -7.24 5.17
CA HIS A 26 -1.74 -6.94 5.84
C HIS A 26 -0.70 -6.44 4.84
N VAL A 27 0.16 -5.52 5.28
CA VAL A 27 1.23 -4.95 4.47
C VAL A 27 2.54 -4.88 5.24
N GLU A 28 3.63 -5.24 4.57
CA GLU A 28 4.99 -5.07 5.07
C GLU A 28 5.81 -4.30 4.05
N ILE A 29 6.51 -3.26 4.50
CA ILE A 29 7.24 -2.35 3.61
C ILE A 29 8.73 -2.49 3.87
N ASP A 30 9.43 -3.16 2.97
CA ASP A 30 10.87 -3.34 3.05
C ASP A 30 11.60 -2.08 2.54
N ASN A 31 12.67 -1.68 3.24
CA ASN A 31 13.53 -0.54 2.88
C ASN A 31 12.79 0.80 2.81
N PHE A 32 11.77 1.03 3.64
CA PHE A 32 11.10 2.32 3.73
C PHE A 32 12.08 3.42 4.14
N LYS A 33 12.02 4.56 3.44
CA LYS A 33 12.71 5.80 3.78
C LYS A 33 11.74 6.96 3.60
N LYS A 34 11.79 7.95 4.50
CA LYS A 34 11.06 9.23 4.38
C LYS A 34 11.71 10.12 3.31
N GLU A 35 11.76 9.61 2.10
CA GLU A 35 12.34 10.26 0.94
C GLU A 35 11.33 10.21 -0.19
N LYS A 36 10.99 11.37 -0.73
CA LYS A 36 9.97 11.48 -1.79
C LYS A 36 10.46 10.74 -3.03
N ASN A 37 9.60 9.91 -3.60
CA ASN A 37 9.90 9.05 -4.75
C ASN A 37 10.88 7.91 -4.48
N HIS A 38 11.22 7.63 -3.22
CA HIS A 38 11.99 6.45 -2.88
C HIS A 38 11.21 5.18 -3.24
N PHE A 39 11.90 4.23 -3.87
CA PHE A 39 11.33 2.94 -4.23
C PHE A 39 11.55 1.94 -3.10
N CYS A 40 10.49 1.23 -2.73
CA CYS A 40 10.48 0.21 -1.69
C CYS A 40 9.73 -1.03 -2.18
N ALA A 41 9.94 -2.16 -1.54
CA ALA A 41 9.16 -3.36 -1.82
C ALA A 41 8.02 -3.43 -0.80
N VAL A 42 6.79 -3.64 -1.27
CA VAL A 42 5.60 -3.74 -0.43
C VAL A 42 5.07 -5.15 -0.55
N ARG A 43 5.22 -5.95 0.50
CA ARG A 43 4.61 -7.28 0.58
C ARG A 43 3.19 -7.09 1.09
N VAL A 44 2.24 -7.71 0.41
CA VAL A 44 0.83 -7.61 0.72
C VAL A 44 0.27 -9.01 0.88
N LEU A 45 -0.38 -9.26 2.01
CA LEU A 45 -1.22 -10.43 2.20
C LEU A 45 -2.66 -10.02 1.94
N PHE A 46 -3.33 -10.78 1.10
CA PHE A 46 -4.72 -10.59 0.76
C PHE A 46 -5.64 -11.51 1.57
N ASP A 47 -6.92 -11.15 1.67
CA ASP A 47 -7.96 -11.90 2.38
C ASP A 47 -8.18 -13.34 1.85
N ASN A 48 -7.88 -13.59 0.58
CA ASN A 48 -7.90 -14.91 -0.03
C ASN A 48 -6.68 -15.78 0.31
N GLY A 49 -5.73 -15.28 1.11
CA GLY A 49 -4.46 -15.93 1.42
C GLY A 49 -3.38 -15.78 0.35
N GLU A 50 -3.63 -15.02 -0.72
CA GLU A 50 -2.60 -14.69 -1.71
C GLU A 50 -1.60 -13.70 -1.10
N GLU A 51 -0.32 -13.94 -1.33
CA GLU A 51 0.74 -12.99 -1.05
C GLU A 51 1.28 -12.43 -2.36
N ALA A 52 1.44 -11.10 -2.43
CA ALA A 52 2.07 -10.45 -3.56
C ALA A 52 3.13 -9.45 -3.10
N VAL A 53 4.19 -9.35 -3.89
CA VAL A 53 5.18 -8.28 -3.77
C VAL A 53 4.84 -7.21 -4.80
N LEU A 54 4.56 -6.01 -4.31
CA LEU A 54 4.28 -4.82 -5.11
C LEU A 54 5.50 -3.90 -5.12
N GLN A 55 5.69 -3.19 -6.23
CA GLN A 55 6.67 -2.13 -6.30
C GLN A 55 6.06 -0.87 -5.65
N GLY A 56 6.60 -0.51 -4.48
CA GLY A 56 6.18 0.63 -3.70
C GLY A 56 6.92 1.91 -4.09
N ARG A 57 6.20 3.03 -4.06
CA ARG A 57 6.77 4.38 -4.13
C ARG A 57 6.34 5.19 -2.93
N VAL A 58 7.31 5.77 -2.25
CA VAL A 58 7.09 6.69 -1.14
C VAL A 58 6.62 8.04 -1.68
N THR A 59 5.54 8.52 -1.13
CA THR A 59 4.92 9.81 -1.42
C THR A 59 4.73 10.58 -0.12
N GLN A 60 4.79 11.90 -0.21
CA GLN A 60 4.47 12.79 0.89
C GLN A 60 3.35 13.71 0.45
N ASN A 61 2.31 13.84 1.27
CA ASN A 61 1.27 14.81 1.04
C ASN A 61 1.85 16.22 1.27
N PRO A 62 1.85 17.11 0.27
CA PRO A 62 2.43 18.45 0.40
C PRO A 62 1.62 19.39 1.32
N VAL A 63 0.36 19.05 1.62
CA VAL A 63 -0.53 19.86 2.47
C VAL A 63 -0.44 19.41 3.93
N THR A 64 -0.58 18.11 4.19
CA THR A 64 -0.58 17.56 5.56
C THR A 64 0.80 17.10 6.05
N GLY A 65 1.79 16.98 5.15
CA GLY A 65 3.13 16.47 5.47
C GLY A 65 3.20 14.95 5.67
N GLU A 66 2.06 14.25 5.58
CA GLU A 66 1.93 12.83 5.85
C GLU A 66 2.66 11.98 4.79
N TRP A 67 3.31 10.92 5.26
CA TRP A 67 4.00 9.96 4.41
C TRP A 67 3.08 8.80 4.06
N ALA A 68 3.13 8.36 2.82
CA ALA A 68 2.38 7.20 2.34
C ALA A 68 3.20 6.43 1.31
N VAL A 69 2.92 5.14 1.18
CA VAL A 69 3.53 4.25 0.19
C VAL A 69 2.43 3.71 -0.70
N ASN A 70 2.61 3.90 -2.00
CA ASN A 70 1.72 3.36 -3.01
C ASN A 70 2.41 2.20 -3.73
N GLY A 71 1.86 1.00 -3.61
CA GLY A 71 2.34 -0.21 -4.27
C GLY A 71 1.48 -0.58 -5.46
N ILE A 72 2.10 -1.03 -6.56
CA ILE A 72 1.42 -1.62 -7.71
C ILE A 72 2.25 -2.78 -8.30
N ASN A 73 1.58 -3.75 -8.93
CA ASN A 73 2.22 -4.79 -9.72
C ASN A 73 1.65 -4.91 -11.14
N ALA A 74 2.28 -5.77 -11.95
CA ALA A 74 1.87 -6.04 -13.32
C ALA A 74 0.50 -6.74 -13.44
N LYS A 75 0.00 -7.37 -12.37
CA LYS A 75 -1.35 -7.98 -12.34
C LYS A 75 -2.45 -6.93 -12.14
N GLY A 76 -2.10 -5.65 -11.94
CA GLY A 76 -3.06 -4.58 -11.66
C GLY A 76 -3.50 -4.51 -10.19
N GLN A 77 -2.89 -5.30 -9.29
CA GLN A 77 -3.11 -5.18 -7.85
C GLN A 77 -2.38 -3.92 -7.36
N SER A 78 -3.05 -3.16 -6.50
CA SER A 78 -2.49 -1.95 -5.92
C SER A 78 -2.89 -1.79 -4.46
N VAL A 79 -2.02 -1.14 -3.69
CA VAL A 79 -2.27 -0.82 -2.28
C VAL A 79 -1.77 0.60 -1.98
N SER A 80 -2.50 1.31 -1.14
CA SER A 80 -1.99 2.54 -0.50
C SER A 80 -1.88 2.29 0.99
N ALA A 81 -0.71 2.58 1.55
CA ALA A 81 -0.44 2.44 2.97
C ALA A 81 0.06 3.79 3.51
N ARG A 82 -0.65 4.36 4.48
CA ARG A 82 -0.23 5.58 5.17
C ARG A 82 0.72 5.22 6.29
N TYR A 83 1.81 5.97 6.41
CA TYR A 83 2.72 5.88 7.53
C TYR A 83 2.16 6.70 8.71
N GLU A 84 2.03 6.09 9.86
CA GLU A 84 1.71 6.77 11.12
C GLU A 84 2.98 6.81 11.98
N GLU A 85 3.41 7.99 12.42
CA GLU A 85 4.48 8.04 13.41
C GLU A 85 3.96 7.43 14.73
N PRO A 86 4.75 6.55 15.38
CA PRO A 86 4.41 6.01 16.69
C PRO A 86 4.45 7.09 17.78
#